data_AF-A0A957IK22-F1
#
_entry.id   AF-A0A957IK22-F1
#
_cell.length_a   1.000
_cell.length_b   1.000
_cell.length_c   1.000
_cell.angle_alpha   90.00
_cell.angle_beta   90.00
_cell.angle_gamma   90.00
#
_symmetry.space_group_name_H-M   'P 1'
#
loop_
_entity.id
_entity.type
_entity.pdbx_description
1 polymer ?
#
loop_
_entity_poly.entity_id
_entity_poly.type
_entity_poly.pdbx_seq_one_letter_code
_entity_poly.pdbx_strand_id
1 'polypeptide(L)'
;PYITKNKDGFFTQEDADSWFVTHLEKIVLFWPYMAVVDAFQHWAYLHIDDAIDASQADAKWRELWQMYVPQIDFSGFEDVLDTGWHRKQHIFRAPFYYIEYGLAQLGALQIWRNAMQDQAQAVEDYRLALAQGGTQTLPALYQTANVQFAYDHDMVGQMIALLEEQIEKRLPA
;
A
#
# COMPACT_ATOMS: atom_id res chain seq x y z
N PRO A 1 3.44 3.65 18.05
CA PRO A 1 3.74 4.64 19.10
C PRO A 1 4.30 4.09 20.44
N TYR A 2 4.26 2.76 20.69
CA TYR A 2 4.69 2.14 21.96
C TYR A 2 5.88 1.17 21.77
N ILE A 3 6.76 1.47 20.81
CA ILE A 3 7.90 0.58 20.49
C ILE A 3 9.18 0.97 21.24
N THR A 4 9.22 2.15 21.86
CA THR A 4 10.37 2.71 22.57
C THR A 4 10.43 2.28 24.02
N LYS A 5 11.64 2.19 24.59
CA LYS A 5 11.89 1.77 25.99
C LYS A 5 11.16 2.61 27.06
N ASN A 6 10.91 3.89 26.80
CA ASN A 6 10.12 4.76 27.70
C ASN A 6 8.60 4.50 27.66
N LYS A 7 8.15 3.57 26.81
CA LYS A 7 6.76 3.15 26.63
C LYS A 7 6.64 1.62 26.63
N ASP A 8 7.43 0.95 27.46
CA ASP A 8 7.50 -0.52 27.61
C ASP A 8 7.87 -1.29 26.33
N GLY A 9 8.48 -0.61 25.36
CA GLY A 9 9.00 -1.21 24.13
C GLY A 9 10.48 -1.59 24.22
N PHE A 10 11.04 -2.04 23.09
CA PHE A 10 12.41 -2.55 23.01
C PHE A 10 13.41 -1.54 22.41
N PHE A 11 12.91 -0.55 21.67
CA PHE A 11 13.74 0.30 20.80
C PHE A 11 14.27 1.52 21.57
N THR A 12 15.46 1.98 21.21
CA THR A 12 15.85 3.37 21.50
C THR A 12 15.00 4.32 20.65
N GLN A 13 15.09 5.62 20.92
CA GLN A 13 14.39 6.61 20.09
C GLN A 13 14.92 6.58 18.65
N GLU A 14 16.23 6.50 18.48
CA GLU A 14 16.88 6.39 17.16
C GLU A 14 16.47 5.13 16.40
N ASP A 15 16.44 3.97 17.06
CA ASP A 15 15.97 2.72 16.45
C ASP A 15 14.49 2.83 16.01
N ALA A 16 13.66 3.48 16.83
CA ALA A 16 12.26 3.71 16.52
C ALA A 16 12.09 4.63 15.32
N ASP A 17 12.85 5.72 15.24
CA ASP A 17 12.79 6.66 14.13
C ASP A 17 13.24 6.00 12.82
N SER A 18 14.35 5.25 12.84
CA SER A 18 14.82 4.44 11.70
C SER A 18 13.77 3.42 11.23
N TRP A 19 13.15 2.71 12.17
CA TRP A 19 12.07 1.78 11.86
C TRP A 19 10.85 2.47 11.25
N PHE A 20 10.44 3.62 11.80
CA PHE A 20 9.32 4.39 11.28
C PHE A 20 9.60 4.87 9.87
N VAL A 21 10.77 5.47 9.60
CA VAL A 21 11.17 5.88 8.25
C VAL A 21 11.07 4.71 7.28
N THR A 22 11.70 3.58 7.61
CA THR A 22 11.66 2.37 6.77
C THR A 22 10.22 1.88 6.54
N HIS A 23 9.36 1.95 7.56
CA HIS A 23 7.96 1.53 7.46
C HIS A 23 7.15 2.46 6.53
N LEU A 24 7.32 3.77 6.66
CA LEU A 24 6.63 4.76 5.84
C LEU A 24 7.11 4.72 4.38
N GLU A 25 8.42 4.57 4.13
CA GLU A 25 8.97 4.38 2.79
C GLU A 25 8.40 3.14 2.11
N LYS A 26 8.25 2.03 2.83
CA LYS A 26 7.60 0.82 2.30
C LYS A 26 6.15 1.08 1.87
N ILE A 27 5.43 1.94 2.58
CA ILE A 27 4.06 2.34 2.20
C ILE A 27 4.09 3.13 0.89
N VAL A 28 4.98 4.11 0.76
CA VAL A 28 5.15 4.90 -0.48
C VAL A 28 5.47 3.98 -1.66
N LEU A 29 6.44 3.08 -1.50
CA LEU A 29 6.90 2.15 -2.54
C LEU A 29 5.87 1.07 -2.86
N PHE A 30 4.88 0.84 -2.00
CA PHE A 30 3.87 -0.19 -2.20
C PHE A 30 2.85 0.17 -3.29
N TRP A 31 2.40 1.42 -3.39
CA TRP A 31 1.36 1.78 -4.37
C TRP A 31 1.75 1.55 -5.83
N PRO A 32 2.95 1.96 -6.30
CA PRO A 32 3.34 1.68 -7.68
C PRO A 32 3.44 0.18 -7.93
N TYR A 33 3.99 -0.58 -6.98
CA TYR A 33 4.06 -2.03 -7.08
C TYR A 33 2.67 -2.72 -7.08
N MET A 34 1.73 -2.21 -6.29
CA MET A 34 0.33 -2.65 -6.29
C MET A 34 -0.32 -2.39 -7.65
N ALA A 35 -0.09 -1.21 -8.24
CA ALA A 35 -0.60 -0.86 -9.56
C ALA A 35 -0.06 -1.79 -10.66
N VAL A 36 1.20 -2.24 -10.59
CA VAL A 36 1.74 -3.28 -11.51
C VAL A 36 0.89 -4.55 -11.45
N VAL A 37 0.64 -5.07 -10.23
CA VAL A 37 -0.09 -6.33 -10.04
C VAL A 37 -1.55 -6.22 -10.51
N ASP A 38 -2.21 -5.10 -10.20
CA ASP A 38 -3.60 -4.89 -10.59
C ASP A 38 -3.75 -4.69 -12.11
N ALA A 39 -2.91 -3.82 -12.70
CA ALA A 39 -2.90 -3.58 -14.14
C ALA A 39 -2.56 -4.86 -14.93
N PHE A 40 -1.67 -5.70 -14.42
CA PHE A 40 -1.34 -6.98 -15.04
C PHE A 40 -2.56 -7.91 -15.09
N GLN A 41 -3.33 -8.00 -13.99
CA GLN A 41 -4.56 -8.79 -13.97
C GLN A 41 -5.61 -8.19 -14.92
N HIS A 42 -5.81 -6.88 -14.92
CA HIS A 42 -6.70 -6.24 -15.90
C HIS A 42 -6.32 -6.59 -17.35
N TRP A 43 -5.04 -6.50 -17.70
CA TRP A 43 -4.58 -6.91 -19.02
C TRP A 43 -4.87 -8.38 -19.29
N ALA A 44 -4.49 -9.28 -18.36
CA ALA A 44 -4.60 -10.72 -18.55
C ALA A 44 -6.05 -11.18 -18.80
N TYR A 45 -7.01 -10.61 -18.07
CA TYR A 45 -8.43 -10.94 -18.23
C TYR A 45 -9.09 -10.24 -19.43
N LEU A 46 -8.50 -9.16 -19.96
CA LEU A 46 -8.97 -8.51 -21.19
C LEU A 46 -8.34 -9.09 -22.46
N HIS A 47 -7.19 -9.79 -22.35
CA HIS A 47 -6.41 -10.34 -23.45
C HIS A 47 -6.06 -11.82 -23.19
N ILE A 48 -7.08 -12.64 -22.92
CA ILE A 48 -6.90 -14.02 -22.47
C ILE A 48 -6.03 -14.85 -23.43
N ASP A 49 -6.20 -14.68 -24.74
CA ASP A 49 -5.43 -15.42 -25.75
C ASP A 49 -3.92 -15.12 -25.68
N ASP A 50 -3.55 -13.89 -25.30
CA ASP A 50 -2.15 -13.52 -25.04
C ASP A 50 -1.70 -14.00 -23.65
N ALA A 51 -2.57 -13.88 -22.65
CA ALA A 51 -2.24 -14.18 -21.26
C ALA A 51 -1.95 -15.66 -20.98
N ILE A 52 -2.44 -16.58 -21.83
CA ILE A 52 -2.11 -18.01 -21.75
C ILE A 52 -0.70 -18.33 -22.29
N ASP A 53 -0.08 -17.43 -23.04
CA ASP A 53 1.32 -17.53 -23.43
C ASP A 53 2.20 -16.89 -22.36
N ALA A 54 3.00 -17.70 -21.68
CA ALA A 54 3.87 -17.25 -20.60
C ALA A 54 4.86 -16.14 -21.06
N SER A 55 5.34 -16.20 -22.30
CA SER A 55 6.28 -15.20 -22.81
C SER A 55 5.64 -13.83 -23.01
N GLN A 56 4.35 -13.82 -23.39
CA GLN A 56 3.57 -12.59 -23.54
C GLN A 56 3.19 -12.02 -22.17
N ALA A 57 2.85 -12.88 -21.20
CA ALA A 57 2.63 -12.49 -19.81
C ALA A 57 3.89 -11.88 -19.18
N ASP A 58 5.04 -12.52 -19.36
CA ASP A 58 6.35 -12.03 -18.90
C ASP A 58 6.68 -10.66 -19.50
N ALA A 59 6.51 -10.51 -20.83
CA ALA A 59 6.73 -9.24 -21.52
C ALA A 59 5.81 -8.13 -20.99
N LYS A 60 4.53 -8.45 -20.75
CA LYS A 60 3.60 -7.47 -20.21
C LYS A 60 3.90 -7.08 -18.77
N TRP A 61 4.28 -8.06 -17.95
CA TRP A 61 4.71 -7.79 -16.58
C TRP A 61 5.93 -6.87 -16.54
N ARG A 62 6.93 -7.13 -17.39
CA ARG A 62 8.11 -6.25 -17.55
C ARG A 62 7.71 -4.84 -17.93
N GLU A 63 6.86 -4.68 -18.95
CA GLU A 63 6.37 -3.38 -19.43
C GLU A 63 5.73 -2.58 -18.29
N LEU A 64 4.81 -3.20 -17.55
CA LEU A 64 4.12 -2.56 -16.43
C LEU A 64 5.08 -2.22 -15.28
N TRP A 65 6.02 -3.11 -14.98
CA TRP A 65 7.02 -2.84 -13.95
C TRP A 65 7.88 -1.63 -14.31
N GLN A 66 8.36 -1.53 -15.54
CA GLN A 66 9.17 -0.39 -16.00
C GLN A 66 8.37 0.91 -16.01
N MET A 67 7.05 0.84 -16.23
CA MET A 67 6.17 2.01 -16.17
C MET A 67 5.99 2.54 -14.74
N TYR A 68 5.70 1.66 -13.78
CA TYR A 68 5.36 2.08 -12.41
C TYR A 68 6.57 2.11 -11.47
N VAL A 69 7.62 1.35 -11.75
CA VAL A 69 8.82 1.21 -10.90
C VAL A 69 10.11 1.41 -11.72
N PRO A 70 10.25 2.55 -12.44
CA PRO A 70 11.39 2.80 -13.33
C PRO A 70 12.73 2.94 -12.59
N GLN A 71 12.71 3.18 -11.28
CA GLN A 71 13.89 3.48 -10.48
C GLN A 71 14.73 2.26 -10.09
N ILE A 72 14.23 1.04 -10.30
CA ILE A 72 14.97 -0.19 -9.94
C ILE A 72 15.62 -0.76 -11.20
N ASP A 73 16.95 -0.84 -11.18
CA ASP A 73 17.73 -1.46 -12.24
C ASP A 73 17.76 -2.99 -12.11
N PHE A 74 17.35 -3.67 -13.18
CA PHE A 74 17.35 -5.13 -13.31
C PHE A 74 18.39 -5.63 -14.32
N SER A 75 19.37 -4.80 -14.69
CA SER A 75 20.44 -5.20 -15.62
C SER A 75 21.15 -6.47 -15.14
N GLY A 76 21.12 -7.52 -15.95
CA GLY A 76 21.65 -8.85 -15.62
C GLY A 76 20.74 -9.74 -14.78
N PHE A 77 19.51 -9.30 -14.50
CA PHE A 77 18.45 -10.00 -13.76
C PHE A 77 17.09 -9.87 -14.47
N GLU A 78 17.09 -9.75 -15.79
CA GLU A 78 15.87 -9.55 -16.58
C GLU A 78 14.88 -10.71 -16.45
N ASP A 79 15.38 -11.94 -16.29
CA ASP A 79 14.57 -13.13 -16.03
C ASP A 79 13.83 -13.07 -14.68
N VAL A 80 14.48 -12.49 -13.67
CA VAL A 80 13.88 -12.24 -12.36
C VAL A 80 12.75 -11.22 -12.48
N LEU A 81 12.94 -10.17 -13.29
CA LEU A 81 11.92 -9.16 -13.53
C LEU A 81 10.70 -9.78 -14.22
N ASP A 82 10.92 -10.43 -15.37
CA ASP A 82 9.89 -11.04 -16.23
C ASP A 82 8.95 -11.95 -15.46
N THR A 83 9.53 -12.90 -14.73
CA THR A 83 8.78 -13.92 -13.99
C THR A 83 8.20 -13.40 -12.67
N GLY A 84 8.26 -12.08 -12.42
CA GLY A 84 7.89 -11.48 -11.14
C GLY A 84 6.43 -11.73 -10.73
N TRP A 85 5.53 -11.88 -11.70
CA TRP A 85 4.12 -12.19 -11.47
C TRP A 85 3.92 -13.60 -10.87
N HIS A 86 4.78 -14.57 -11.19
CA HIS A 86 4.71 -15.93 -10.63
C HIS A 86 4.82 -15.94 -9.11
N ARG A 87 5.59 -15.00 -8.55
CA ARG A 87 5.83 -14.90 -7.10
C ARG A 87 4.65 -14.27 -6.35
N LYS A 88 3.56 -13.92 -7.04
CA LYS A 88 2.40 -13.21 -6.46
C LYS A 88 1.22 -14.17 -6.37
N GLN A 89 1.17 -14.90 -5.25
CA GLN A 89 0.12 -15.89 -4.99
C GLN A 89 -1.31 -15.40 -5.21
N HIS A 90 -1.58 -14.11 -4.98
CA HIS A 90 -2.91 -13.51 -5.15
C HIS A 90 -3.41 -13.59 -6.59
N ILE A 91 -2.54 -13.45 -7.60
CA ILE A 91 -2.89 -13.58 -9.02
C ILE A 91 -3.53 -14.95 -9.29
N PHE A 92 -3.02 -16.00 -8.65
CA PHE A 92 -3.46 -17.38 -8.87
C PHE A 92 -4.61 -17.82 -7.96
N ARG A 93 -4.75 -17.19 -6.78
CA ARG A 93 -5.67 -17.66 -5.73
C ARG A 93 -6.88 -16.76 -5.51
N ALA A 94 -6.74 -15.46 -5.76
CA ALA A 94 -7.76 -14.45 -5.53
C ALA A 94 -7.59 -13.31 -6.56
N PRO A 95 -8.02 -13.52 -7.81
CA PRO A 95 -7.88 -12.52 -8.86
C PRO A 95 -8.48 -11.18 -8.45
N PHE A 96 -7.83 -10.08 -8.83
CA PHE A 96 -8.21 -8.69 -8.53
C PHE A 96 -8.23 -8.30 -7.05
N TYR A 97 -7.86 -9.19 -6.13
CA TYR A 97 -7.80 -8.85 -4.69
C TYR A 97 -6.69 -7.84 -4.36
N TYR A 98 -5.68 -7.70 -5.22
CA TYR A 98 -4.50 -6.87 -4.91
C TYR A 98 -4.82 -5.37 -4.77
N ILE A 99 -5.80 -4.86 -5.53
CA ILE A 99 -6.24 -3.47 -5.46
C ILE A 99 -6.75 -3.10 -4.06
N GLU A 100 -7.37 -4.06 -3.35
CA GLU A 100 -7.93 -3.84 -2.03
C GLU A 100 -6.88 -3.40 -1.01
N TYR A 101 -5.63 -3.88 -1.15
CA TYR A 101 -4.52 -3.40 -0.31
C TYR A 101 -4.22 -1.93 -0.54
N GLY A 102 -4.22 -1.48 -1.80
CA GLY A 102 -4.02 -0.06 -2.15
C GLY A 102 -5.13 0.83 -1.59
N LEU A 103 -6.37 0.35 -1.67
CA LEU A 103 -7.54 1.03 -1.13
C LEU A 103 -7.47 1.13 0.41
N ALA A 104 -7.20 0.00 1.06
CA ALA A 104 -7.11 -0.10 2.52
C ALA A 104 -5.94 0.71 3.08
N GLN A 105 -4.79 0.76 2.38
CA GLN A 105 -3.64 1.54 2.80
C GLN A 105 -3.97 3.05 2.87
N LEU A 106 -4.74 3.58 1.91
CA LEU A 106 -5.21 4.97 1.94
C LEU A 106 -6.18 5.22 3.10
N GLY A 107 -7.11 4.31 3.36
CA GLY A 107 -7.98 4.38 4.54
C GLY A 107 -7.18 4.37 5.85
N ALA A 108 -6.19 3.49 5.96
CA ALA A 108 -5.32 3.37 7.12
C ALA A 108 -4.51 4.63 7.39
N LEU A 109 -4.00 5.31 6.35
CA LEU A 109 -3.30 6.58 6.53
C LEU A 109 -4.21 7.72 6.96
N GLN A 110 -5.47 7.75 6.50
CA GLN A 110 -6.43 8.72 6.99
C GLN A 110 -6.76 8.49 8.47
N ILE A 111 -6.92 7.23 8.90
CA ILE A 111 -7.10 6.88 10.32
C ILE A 111 -5.85 7.29 11.13
N TRP A 112 -4.66 7.03 10.60
CA TRP A 112 -3.40 7.42 11.25
C TRP A 112 -3.27 8.95 11.39
N ARG A 113 -3.62 9.71 10.34
CA ARG A 113 -3.70 11.18 10.37
C ARG A 113 -4.63 11.66 11.48
N ASN A 114 -5.82 11.05 11.59
CA ASN A 114 -6.78 11.39 12.64
C ASN A 114 -6.22 11.05 14.03
N ALA A 115 -5.56 9.90 14.18
CA ALA A 115 -4.96 9.47 15.44
C ALA A 115 -3.78 10.35 15.91
N MET A 116 -3.11 11.05 14.98
CA MET A 116 -2.10 12.06 15.33
C MET A 116 -2.70 13.32 15.94
N GLN A 117 -3.99 13.60 15.68
CA GLN A 117 -4.73 14.74 16.25
C GLN A 117 -5.45 14.34 17.54
N ASP A 118 -6.22 13.25 17.50
CA ASP A 118 -6.90 12.66 18.65
C ASP A 118 -6.89 11.13 18.54
N GLN A 119 -5.95 10.51 19.26
CA GLN A 119 -5.78 9.07 19.23
C GLN A 119 -6.98 8.32 19.84
N ALA A 120 -7.62 8.88 20.87
CA ALA A 120 -8.72 8.20 21.55
C ALA A 120 -9.95 8.16 20.64
N GLN A 121 -10.29 9.29 20.02
CA GLN A 121 -11.41 9.36 19.08
C GLN A 121 -11.17 8.50 17.84
N ALA A 122 -9.97 8.55 17.25
CA ALA A 122 -9.67 7.75 16.05
C ALA A 122 -9.78 6.23 16.31
N VAL A 123 -9.40 5.76 17.49
CA VAL A 123 -9.55 4.36 17.89
C VAL A 123 -11.03 4.01 18.10
N GLU A 124 -11.81 4.89 18.71
CA GLU A 124 -13.26 4.67 18.89
C GLU A 124 -13.98 4.60 17.54
N ASP A 125 -13.75 5.56 16.64
CA ASP A 125 -14.32 5.58 15.29
C ASP A 125 -13.96 4.30 14.50
N TYR A 126 -12.69 3.89 14.57
CA TYR A 126 -12.24 2.66 13.93
C TYR A 126 -12.93 1.41 14.50
N ARG A 127 -13.11 1.32 15.83
CA ARG A 127 -13.82 0.21 16.47
C ARG A 127 -15.29 0.17 16.08
N LEU A 128 -15.94 1.33 15.98
CA LEU A 128 -17.33 1.43 15.52
C LEU A 128 -17.48 0.92 14.09
N ALA A 129 -16.57 1.28 13.18
CA ALA A 129 -16.56 0.75 11.82
C ALA A 129 -16.36 -0.77 11.80
N LEU A 130 -15.40 -1.30 12.56
CA LEU A 130 -15.17 -2.75 12.64
C LEU A 130 -16.37 -3.52 13.19
N ALA A 131 -17.10 -2.96 14.16
CA ALA A 131 -18.27 -3.58 14.75
C ALA A 131 -19.44 -3.76 13.76
N GLN A 132 -19.48 -2.97 12.67
CA GLN A 132 -20.49 -3.11 11.62
C GLN A 132 -20.23 -4.32 10.70
N GLY A 133 -18.99 -4.83 10.64
CA GLY A 133 -18.63 -5.97 9.80
C GLY A 133 -19.09 -5.81 8.34
N GLY A 134 -19.55 -6.91 7.73
CA GLY A 134 -20.05 -6.92 6.35
C GLY A 134 -21.49 -6.41 6.16
N THR A 135 -22.07 -5.70 7.13
CA THR A 135 -23.46 -5.21 7.07
C THR A 135 -23.60 -3.85 6.40
N GLN A 136 -22.48 -3.18 6.13
CA GLN A 136 -22.42 -1.86 5.51
C GLN A 136 -21.56 -1.89 4.24
N THR A 137 -21.81 -0.93 3.36
CA THR A 137 -20.96 -0.73 2.17
C THR A 137 -19.59 -0.20 2.57
N LEU A 138 -18.59 -0.43 1.73
CA LEU A 138 -17.23 0.04 1.99
C LEU A 138 -17.14 1.57 2.21
N PRO A 139 -17.80 2.43 1.41
CA PRO A 139 -17.82 3.87 1.69
C PRO A 139 -18.47 4.22 3.04
N ALA A 140 -19.52 3.51 3.45
CA ALA A 140 -20.17 3.74 4.74
C ALA A 140 -19.30 3.30 5.92
N LEU A 141 -18.53 2.22 5.78
CA LEU A 141 -17.53 1.81 6.77
C LEU A 141 -16.42 2.86 6.92
N TYR A 142 -15.92 3.41 5.80
CA TYR A 142 -14.93 4.49 5.81
C TYR A 142 -15.48 5.73 6.52
N GLN A 143 -16.70 6.15 6.17
CA GLN A 143 -17.34 7.29 6.82
C GLN A 143 -17.53 7.07 8.33
N THR A 144 -17.90 5.85 8.75
CA THR A 144 -18.00 5.49 10.18
C THR A 144 -16.66 5.61 10.90
N ALA A 145 -15.56 5.24 10.23
CA ALA A 145 -14.20 5.43 10.74
C ALA A 145 -13.68 6.87 10.61
N ASN A 146 -14.55 7.83 10.26
CA ASN A 146 -14.23 9.24 10.05
C ASN A 146 -13.14 9.45 8.98
N VAL A 147 -13.20 8.65 7.90
CA VAL A 147 -12.34 8.75 6.73
C VAL A 147 -13.16 8.74 5.44
N GLN A 148 -12.55 9.16 4.34
CA GLN A 148 -13.20 9.25 3.04
C GLN A 148 -12.78 8.09 2.14
N PHE A 149 -13.75 7.47 1.48
CA PHE A 149 -13.51 6.51 0.41
C PHE A 149 -13.17 7.27 -0.89
N ALA A 150 -11.97 7.82 -0.96
CA ALA A 150 -11.49 8.65 -2.06
C ALA A 150 -10.11 8.16 -2.55
N TYR A 151 -9.95 8.11 -3.88
CA TYR A 151 -8.78 7.55 -4.58
C TYR A 151 -8.30 8.46 -5.70
N ASP A 152 -8.76 9.71 -5.69
CA ASP A 152 -8.30 10.71 -6.63
C ASP A 152 -6.87 11.17 -6.31
N HIS A 153 -6.29 11.89 -7.27
CA HIS A 153 -4.95 12.44 -7.17
C HIS A 153 -4.76 13.31 -5.91
N ASP A 154 -5.79 14.05 -5.50
CA ASP A 154 -5.72 14.96 -4.36
C ASP A 154 -5.65 14.20 -3.03
N MET A 155 -6.45 13.15 -2.85
CA MET A 155 -6.40 12.31 -1.66
C MET A 155 -5.05 11.57 -1.55
N VAL A 156 -4.58 10.99 -2.66
CA VAL A 156 -3.26 10.32 -2.70
C VAL A 156 -2.17 11.33 -2.37
N GLY A 157 -2.19 12.51 -3.00
CA GLY A 157 -1.20 13.57 -2.77
C GLY A 157 -1.15 14.04 -1.31
N GLN A 158 -2.31 14.22 -0.67
CA GLN A 158 -2.37 14.55 0.77
C GLN A 158 -1.74 13.47 1.65
N MET A 159 -1.96 12.20 1.33
CA MET A 159 -1.41 11.09 2.09
C MET A 159 0.10 10.93 1.86
N ILE A 160 0.59 11.17 0.64
CA ILE A 160 2.02 11.20 0.35
C ILE A 160 2.69 12.34 1.12
N ALA A 161 2.15 13.55 1.09
CA ALA A 161 2.70 14.69 1.83
C ALA A 161 2.79 14.41 3.34
N LEU A 162 1.77 13.73 3.91
CA LEU A 162 1.80 13.29 5.30
C LEU A 162 2.95 12.30 5.57
N LEU A 163 3.15 11.32 4.69
CA LEU A 163 4.24 10.35 4.83
C LEU A 163 5.61 11.04 4.77
N GLU A 164 5.82 11.92 3.78
CA GLU A 164 7.07 12.67 3.59
C GLU A 164 7.39 13.54 4.81
N GLU A 165 6.41 14.32 5.30
CA GLU A 165 6.56 15.14 6.51
C GLU A 165 6.99 14.29 7.72
N GLN A 166 6.40 13.10 7.87
CA GLN A 166 6.68 12.21 8.98
C GLN A 166 8.03 11.48 8.81
N ILE A 167 8.48 11.21 7.59
CA ILE A 167 9.82 10.72 7.31
C ILE A 167 10.85 11.80 7.65
N GLU A 168 10.70 13.01 7.13
CA GLU A 168 11.64 14.12 7.33
C GLU A 168 11.86 14.45 8.80
N LYS A 169 10.79 14.46 9.60
CA LYS A 169 10.86 14.70 11.06
C LYS A 169 11.71 13.68 11.84
N ARG A 170 11.99 12.52 11.23
CA ARG A 170 12.67 11.39 11.87
C ARG A 170 14.03 11.08 11.25
N LEU A 171 14.38 11.75 10.15
CA LEU A 171 15.73 11.66 9.61
C LEU A 171 16.71 12.37 10.54
N PRO A 172 17.93 11.83 10.70
CA PRO A 172 18.99 12.54 11.40
C PRO A 172 19.31 13.87 10.70
N ALA A 173 19.62 14.90 11.48
CA ALA A 173 20.01 16.23 11.00
C ALA A 173 21.39 16.22 10.32
#